data_AF-A0ABD6IN95-F1
#
_entry.id   AF-A0ABD6IN95-F1
#
_cell.length_a   1.000
_cell.length_b   1.000
_cell.length_c   1.000
_cell.angle_alpha   90.00
_cell.angle_beta   90.00
_cell.angle_gamma   90.00
#
_symmetry.space_group_name_H-M   'P 1'
#
loop_
_entity.id
_entity.type
_entity.pdbx_description
1 polymer ?
#
loop_
_entity_poly.entity_id
_entity_poly.type
_entity_poly.pdbx_seq_one_letter_code
_entity_poly.pdbx_strand_id
1 'polypeptide(L)'
;AAREEAEERAEFAARAARRRAEGRPPPLKRGRTRVPDHYLALVFTAYTKLCLRLTEAVGRRQEYAADLVAARIAGPATAAAALRRVPALEAADELYLNHYALLGWDAGLLPPEGQFYGGFALLLADGTRRAQVTALVREPLPEQPAGDRSPYASHPPTADRVRALESLPGDGRAATAVRRPATALLRTPERLLADLEQATLSTEALSRRRVPWGELPGQAHRETYARQAAPLLAAMAGLTGTPAAPGAAALHHLLDLLDHGLLPDLAARLPRSPQAADSSGRAAREFARTALRSALRPLALLTALETGLCRWELCWAGPPVRQSAPAWFTEDLPKALDGAVAEPAVTAPLRTLLLRGGARGPSDGTGPAPHTLARPPHPPARRPLAPLSPPAFPGGPDHPKDPV
;
A
#
# COMPACT_ATOMS: atom_id res chain seq x y z
N ALA A 1 45.87 -15.65 -27.21
CA ALA A 1 44.91 -16.03 -26.16
C ALA A 1 45.39 -15.66 -24.76
N ALA A 2 46.16 -16.48 -24.02
CA ALA A 2 46.48 -16.17 -22.60
C ALA A 2 47.35 -14.92 -22.38
N ARG A 3 48.31 -14.64 -23.29
CA ARG A 3 49.13 -13.41 -23.24
C ARG A 3 48.34 -12.16 -23.57
N GLU A 4 47.50 -12.24 -24.60
CA GLU A 4 46.62 -11.17 -25.06
C GLU A 4 45.56 -10.80 -24.00
N GLU A 5 45.00 -11.79 -23.30
CA GLU A 5 44.13 -11.54 -22.15
C GLU A 5 44.87 -10.89 -20.97
N ALA A 6 46.14 -11.21 -20.76
CA ALA A 6 46.94 -10.61 -19.69
C ALA A 6 47.25 -9.14 -20.01
N GLU A 7 47.57 -8.81 -21.26
CA GLU A 7 47.79 -7.45 -21.74
C GLU A 7 46.50 -6.61 -21.66
N GLU A 8 45.35 -7.12 -22.11
CA GLU A 8 44.06 -6.41 -22.01
C GLU A 8 43.66 -6.14 -20.54
N ARG A 9 43.95 -7.08 -19.63
CA ARG A 9 43.72 -6.89 -18.18
C ARG A 9 44.62 -5.80 -17.59
N ALA A 10 45.88 -5.76 -18.00
CA ALA A 10 46.83 -4.75 -17.55
C ALA A 10 46.45 -3.35 -18.05
N GLU A 11 46.05 -3.22 -19.31
CA GLU A 11 45.59 -1.93 -19.87
C GLU A 11 44.31 -1.41 -19.20
N PHE A 12 43.35 -2.30 -18.95
CA PHE A 12 42.12 -1.92 -18.25
C PHE A 12 42.40 -1.48 -16.81
N ALA A 13 43.29 -2.19 -16.11
CA ALA A 13 43.71 -1.83 -14.75
C ALA A 13 44.39 -0.45 -14.71
N ALA A 14 45.27 -0.17 -15.67
CA ALA A 14 45.94 1.14 -15.79
C ALA A 14 44.94 2.27 -16.07
N ARG A 15 43.99 2.07 -16.98
CA ARG A 15 42.93 3.06 -17.28
C ARG A 15 41.98 3.29 -16.11
N ALA A 16 41.61 2.23 -15.39
CA ALA A 16 40.78 2.33 -14.19
C ALA A 16 41.50 3.09 -13.07
N ALA A 17 42.80 2.85 -12.86
CA ALA A 17 43.62 3.56 -11.89
C ALA A 17 43.69 5.07 -12.20
N ARG A 18 43.95 5.43 -13.46
CA ARG A 18 43.98 6.83 -13.90
C ARG A 18 42.66 7.56 -13.65
N ARG A 19 41.52 6.93 -13.95
CA ARG A 19 40.20 7.55 -13.72
C ARG A 19 39.86 7.74 -12.26
N ARG A 20 40.26 6.81 -11.38
CA ARG A 20 40.10 6.98 -9.92
C ARG A 20 40.91 8.15 -9.40
N ALA A 21 42.13 8.35 -9.91
CA ALA A 21 42.94 9.52 -9.56
C ALA A 21 42.30 10.85 -10.02
N GLU A 22 41.51 10.81 -11.11
CA GLU A 22 40.72 11.94 -11.61
C GLU A 22 39.33 12.08 -10.91
N GLY A 23 39.04 11.31 -9.85
CA GLY A 23 37.76 11.35 -9.13
C GLY A 23 36.56 10.81 -9.91
N ARG A 24 36.79 10.10 -11.02
CA ARG A 24 35.74 9.55 -11.89
C ARG A 24 35.58 8.04 -11.65
N PRO A 25 34.36 7.50 -11.79
CA PRO A 25 34.14 6.07 -11.66
C PRO A 25 34.95 5.30 -12.73
N PRO A 26 35.44 4.08 -12.41
CA PRO A 26 36.17 3.26 -13.36
C PRO A 26 35.31 3.00 -14.60
N PRO A 27 35.92 2.89 -15.80
CA PRO A 27 35.17 2.60 -17.01
C PRO A 27 34.46 1.24 -16.85
N LEU A 28 33.17 1.18 -17.17
CA LEU A 28 32.45 -0.09 -17.21
C LEU A 28 33.18 -1.01 -18.18
N LYS A 29 33.48 -2.24 -17.73
CA LYS A 29 34.05 -3.28 -18.57
C LYS A 29 32.97 -3.71 -19.55
N ARG A 30 32.80 -2.96 -20.65
CA ARG A 30 32.03 -3.41 -21.79
C ARG A 30 32.81 -4.59 -22.33
N GLY A 31 32.37 -5.81 -22.03
CA GLY A 31 32.82 -6.97 -22.79
C GLY A 31 32.67 -6.62 -24.26
N ARG A 32 33.60 -7.05 -25.11
CA ARG A 32 33.41 -6.97 -26.57
C ARG A 32 32.11 -7.72 -26.84
N THR A 33 30.98 -7.01 -26.91
CA THR A 33 29.76 -7.55 -27.49
C THR A 33 30.19 -7.96 -28.87
N ARG A 34 30.27 -9.27 -29.12
CA ARG A 34 30.68 -9.76 -30.42
C ARG A 34 29.68 -9.13 -31.39
N VAL A 35 30.16 -8.53 -32.47
CA VAL A 35 29.33 -7.91 -33.52
C VAL A 35 28.06 -8.76 -33.85
N PRO A 36 28.13 -10.11 -33.89
CA PRO A 36 26.94 -10.98 -33.96
C PRO A 36 25.85 -10.77 -32.90
N ASP A 37 26.20 -10.57 -31.63
CA ASP A 37 25.25 -10.46 -30.51
C ASP A 37 24.41 -9.17 -30.64
N HIS A 38 25.01 -8.10 -31.19
CA HIS A 38 24.31 -6.85 -31.46
C HIS A 38 23.29 -7.01 -32.61
N TYR A 39 23.67 -7.69 -33.70
CA TYR A 39 22.76 -7.96 -34.80
C TYR A 39 21.62 -8.89 -34.40
N LEU A 40 21.90 -9.93 -33.62
CA LEU A 40 20.87 -10.79 -33.06
C LEU A 40 19.93 -10.00 -32.16
N ALA A 41 20.45 -9.15 -31.26
CA ALA A 41 19.63 -8.29 -30.42
C ALA A 41 18.73 -7.35 -31.25
N LEU A 42 19.22 -6.80 -32.37
CA LEU A 42 18.42 -5.98 -33.28
C LEU A 42 17.30 -6.78 -33.94
N VAL A 43 17.60 -7.97 -34.46
CA VAL A 43 16.61 -8.86 -35.10
C VAL A 43 15.54 -9.28 -34.09
N PHE A 44 15.93 -9.76 -32.91
CA PHE A 44 14.98 -10.12 -31.86
C PHE A 44 14.16 -8.93 -31.37
N THR A 45 14.76 -7.75 -31.24
CA THR A 45 14.02 -6.54 -30.86
C THR A 45 12.99 -6.15 -31.92
N ALA A 46 13.36 -6.22 -33.21
CA ALA A 46 12.45 -5.92 -34.31
C ALA A 46 11.30 -6.94 -34.38
N TYR A 47 11.62 -8.22 -34.26
CA TYR A 47 10.65 -9.31 -34.20
C TYR A 47 9.68 -9.13 -33.03
N THR A 48 10.18 -8.91 -31.81
CA THR A 48 9.35 -8.67 -30.62
C THR A 48 8.46 -7.44 -30.81
N LYS A 49 8.98 -6.33 -31.36
CA LYS A 49 8.16 -5.15 -31.65
C LYS A 49 7.06 -5.45 -32.66
N LEU A 50 7.34 -6.22 -33.71
CA LEU A 50 6.34 -6.62 -34.69
C LEU A 50 5.26 -7.51 -34.05
N CYS A 51 5.68 -8.54 -33.31
CA CYS A 51 4.77 -9.43 -32.58
C CYS A 51 3.86 -8.63 -31.66
N LEU A 52 4.42 -7.75 -30.81
CA LEU A 52 3.65 -6.90 -29.90
C LEU A 52 2.66 -6.01 -30.67
N ARG A 53 3.08 -5.36 -31.76
CA ARG A 53 2.17 -4.53 -32.56
C ARG A 53 0.98 -5.33 -33.10
N LEU A 54 1.23 -6.54 -33.58
CA LEU A 54 0.19 -7.40 -34.13
C LEU A 54 -0.76 -7.90 -33.03
N THR A 55 -0.22 -8.38 -31.91
CA THR A 55 -1.02 -8.88 -30.78
C THR A 55 -1.84 -7.76 -30.15
N GLU A 56 -1.23 -6.59 -29.89
CA GLU A 56 -1.98 -5.45 -29.33
C GLU A 56 -3.01 -4.89 -30.31
N ALA A 57 -2.76 -4.93 -31.63
CA ALA A 57 -3.77 -4.52 -32.61
C ALA A 57 -5.01 -5.45 -32.60
N VAL A 58 -4.81 -6.75 -32.42
CA VAL A 58 -5.90 -7.71 -32.25
C VAL A 58 -6.62 -7.47 -30.92
N GLY A 59 -5.88 -7.30 -29.82
CA GLY A 59 -6.44 -6.98 -28.50
C GLY A 59 -7.33 -5.73 -28.52
N ARG A 60 -6.86 -4.65 -29.14
CA ARG A 60 -7.66 -3.42 -29.31
C ARG A 60 -8.97 -3.65 -30.07
N ARG A 61 -8.99 -4.50 -31.10
CA ARG A 61 -10.24 -4.87 -31.81
C ARG A 61 -11.17 -5.71 -30.94
N GLN A 62 -10.61 -6.61 -30.13
CA GLN A 62 -11.37 -7.44 -29.19
C GLN A 62 -12.03 -6.59 -28.11
N GLU A 63 -11.37 -5.54 -27.60
CA GLU A 63 -11.97 -4.58 -26.65
C GLU A 63 -13.23 -3.92 -27.21
N TYR A 64 -13.15 -3.36 -28.43
CA TYR A 64 -14.34 -2.76 -29.07
C TYR A 64 -15.44 -3.80 -29.35
N ALA A 65 -15.08 -5.02 -29.75
CA ALA A 65 -16.06 -6.09 -29.94
C ALA A 65 -16.75 -6.47 -28.62
N ALA A 66 -16.00 -6.53 -27.51
CA ALA A 66 -16.54 -6.77 -26.17
C ALA A 66 -17.48 -5.64 -25.73
N ASP A 67 -17.10 -4.38 -25.99
CA ASP A 67 -17.96 -3.21 -25.72
C ASP A 67 -19.28 -3.29 -26.47
N LEU A 68 -19.26 -3.67 -27.75
CA LEU A 68 -20.47 -3.88 -28.55
C LEU A 68 -21.36 -4.99 -27.98
N VAL A 69 -20.76 -6.09 -27.50
CA VAL A 69 -21.52 -7.17 -26.85
C VAL A 69 -22.13 -6.68 -25.53
N ALA A 70 -21.38 -5.95 -24.71
CA ALA A 70 -21.88 -5.35 -23.47
C ALA A 70 -23.02 -4.37 -23.76
N ALA A 71 -22.91 -3.53 -24.79
CA ALA A 71 -23.95 -2.61 -25.22
C ALA A 71 -25.23 -3.34 -25.68
N ARG A 72 -25.10 -4.45 -26.42
CA ARG A 72 -26.26 -5.27 -26.80
C ARG A 72 -27.00 -5.81 -25.57
N ILE A 73 -26.26 -6.32 -24.58
CA ILE A 73 -26.83 -6.93 -23.38
C ILE A 73 -27.44 -5.88 -22.45
N ALA A 74 -26.67 -4.85 -22.06
CA ALA A 74 -27.01 -3.91 -21.00
C ALA A 74 -27.50 -2.53 -21.49
N GLY A 75 -27.39 -2.27 -22.79
CA GLY A 75 -27.64 -0.97 -23.42
C GLY A 75 -26.36 -0.12 -23.55
N PRO A 76 -26.24 0.71 -24.60
CA PRO A 76 -25.06 1.53 -24.87
C PRO A 76 -24.80 2.54 -23.75
N ALA A 77 -25.85 3.15 -23.19
CA ALA A 77 -25.74 4.10 -22.09
C ALA A 77 -25.20 3.47 -20.80
N THR A 78 -25.65 2.25 -20.45
CA THR A 78 -25.14 1.52 -19.28
C THR A 78 -23.69 1.09 -19.48
N ALA A 79 -23.33 0.59 -20.67
CA ALA A 79 -21.96 0.20 -21.00
C ALA A 79 -21.00 1.41 -20.93
N ALA A 80 -21.38 2.54 -21.53
CA ALA A 80 -20.60 3.78 -21.47
C ALA A 80 -20.45 4.30 -20.02
N ALA A 81 -21.53 4.27 -19.23
CA ALA A 81 -21.49 4.65 -17.83
C ALA A 81 -20.59 3.73 -16.99
N ALA A 82 -20.54 2.43 -17.29
CA ALA A 82 -19.63 1.49 -16.63
C ALA A 82 -18.16 1.80 -16.95
N LEU A 83 -17.81 2.01 -18.23
CA LEU A 83 -16.45 2.35 -18.64
C LEU A 83 -15.97 3.68 -18.04
N ARG A 84 -16.85 4.70 -17.96
CA ARG A 84 -16.53 5.97 -17.30
C ARG A 84 -16.14 5.83 -15.83
N ARG A 85 -16.57 4.76 -15.17
CA ARG A 85 -16.25 4.52 -13.76
C ARG A 85 -14.88 3.91 -13.54
N VAL A 86 -14.28 3.31 -14.56
CA VAL A 86 -13.02 2.57 -14.41
C VAL A 86 -11.90 3.45 -13.84
N PRO A 87 -11.58 4.63 -14.40
CA PRO A 87 -10.48 5.45 -13.87
C PRO A 87 -10.71 5.92 -12.42
N ALA A 88 -11.95 6.25 -12.08
CA ALA A 88 -12.31 6.66 -10.73
C ALA A 88 -12.21 5.50 -9.72
N LEU A 89 -12.53 4.27 -10.15
CA LEU A 89 -12.38 3.07 -9.33
C LEU A 89 -10.91 2.65 -9.21
N GLU A 90 -10.10 2.81 -10.26
CA GLU A 90 -8.65 2.58 -10.22
C GLU A 90 -7.97 3.52 -9.21
N ALA A 91 -8.28 4.82 -9.25
CA ALA A 91 -7.75 5.77 -8.28
C ALA A 91 -8.18 5.44 -6.83
N ALA A 92 -9.41 4.96 -6.65
CA ALA A 92 -9.89 4.54 -5.33
C ALA A 92 -9.23 3.23 -4.87
N ASP A 93 -8.98 2.28 -5.77
CA ASP A 93 -8.30 1.01 -5.48
C ASP A 93 -6.83 1.24 -5.13
N GLU A 94 -6.14 2.13 -5.86
CA GLU A 94 -4.77 2.52 -5.54
C GLU A 94 -4.69 3.17 -4.15
N LEU A 95 -5.62 4.09 -3.85
CA LEU A 95 -5.73 4.68 -2.52
C LEU A 95 -5.96 3.60 -1.45
N TYR A 96 -6.85 2.66 -1.72
CA TYR A 96 -7.18 1.56 -0.83
C TYR A 96 -5.98 0.66 -0.55
N LEU A 97 -5.31 0.17 -1.60
CA LEU A 97 -4.17 -0.73 -1.47
C LEU A 97 -3.02 -0.06 -0.71
N ASN A 98 -2.65 1.15 -1.12
CA ASN A 98 -1.49 1.85 -0.56
C ASN A 98 -1.68 2.30 0.88
N HIS A 99 -2.92 2.60 1.29
CA HIS A 99 -3.15 3.23 2.59
C HIS A 99 -3.94 2.39 3.60
N TYR A 100 -4.65 1.35 3.14
CA TYR A 100 -5.47 0.50 4.00
C TYR A 100 -4.97 -0.94 3.96
N ALA A 101 -4.90 -1.57 2.78
CA ALA A 101 -4.46 -2.96 2.68
C ALA A 101 -3.00 -3.15 3.13
N LEU A 102 -2.14 -2.18 2.78
CA LEU A 102 -0.72 -2.17 3.15
C LEU A 102 -0.42 -1.44 4.47
N LEU A 103 -1.43 -0.98 5.22
CA LEU A 103 -1.24 -0.17 6.44
C LEU A 103 -0.29 -0.82 7.46
N GLY A 104 -0.40 -2.15 7.61
CA GLY A 104 0.39 -2.93 8.55
C GLY A 104 1.63 -3.60 7.93
N TRP A 105 1.90 -3.40 6.65
CA TRP A 105 2.85 -4.21 5.89
C TRP A 105 4.24 -4.21 6.51
N ASP A 106 4.79 -3.01 6.74
CA ASP A 106 6.12 -2.85 7.32
C ASP A 106 6.19 -3.36 8.76
N ALA A 107 5.06 -3.39 9.48
CA ALA A 107 4.91 -3.94 10.82
C ALA A 107 4.75 -5.47 10.83
N GLY A 108 4.80 -6.14 9.68
CA GLY A 108 4.59 -7.58 9.58
C GLY A 108 3.13 -7.98 9.82
N LEU A 109 2.19 -7.07 9.58
CA LEU A 109 0.76 -7.24 9.78
C LEU A 109 0.00 -7.22 8.46
N LEU A 110 -1.13 -7.91 8.43
CA LEU A 110 -2.10 -7.85 7.34
C LEU A 110 -3.51 -7.58 7.87
N PRO A 111 -4.40 -6.99 7.04
CA PRO A 111 -5.82 -6.94 7.35
C PRO A 111 -6.42 -8.36 7.49
N PRO A 112 -7.67 -8.49 7.98
CA PRO A 112 -8.30 -9.79 8.12
C PRO A 112 -8.30 -10.60 6.82
N GLU A 113 -8.47 -11.91 6.94
CA GLU A 113 -8.52 -12.80 5.78
C GLU A 113 -9.60 -12.38 4.77
N GLY A 114 -9.26 -12.39 3.49
CA GLY A 114 -10.12 -11.91 2.39
C GLY A 114 -10.29 -10.40 2.35
N GLN A 115 -9.80 -9.66 3.35
CA GLN A 115 -9.92 -8.20 3.43
C GLN A 115 -8.71 -7.47 2.86
N PHE A 116 -7.67 -8.14 2.35
CA PHE A 116 -6.62 -7.44 1.58
C PHE A 116 -7.21 -6.86 0.30
N TYR A 117 -8.04 -7.63 -0.42
CA TYR A 117 -8.82 -7.12 -1.57
C TYR A 117 -10.25 -6.73 -1.18
N GLY A 118 -10.89 -7.51 -0.30
CA GLY A 118 -12.31 -7.32 0.06
C GLY A 118 -12.60 -6.03 0.82
N GLY A 119 -11.61 -5.46 1.52
CA GLY A 119 -11.77 -4.21 2.25
C GLY A 119 -12.09 -3.01 1.34
N PHE A 120 -11.84 -3.11 0.03
CA PHE A 120 -12.21 -2.07 -0.92
C PHE A 120 -13.72 -1.79 -0.91
N ALA A 121 -14.55 -2.82 -0.69
CA ALA A 121 -15.99 -2.65 -0.55
C ALA A 121 -16.36 -1.81 0.69
N LEU A 122 -15.58 -1.89 1.78
CA LEU A 122 -15.78 -1.07 2.98
C LEU A 122 -15.43 0.40 2.71
N LEU A 123 -14.36 0.66 1.96
CA LEU A 123 -14.02 2.02 1.51
C LEU A 123 -15.16 2.62 0.68
N LEU A 124 -15.73 1.86 -0.28
CA LEU A 124 -16.84 2.34 -1.12
C LEU A 124 -18.19 2.42 -0.38
N ALA A 125 -18.30 1.72 0.76
CA ALA A 125 -19.47 1.81 1.64
C ALA A 125 -19.52 3.15 2.40
N ASP A 126 -18.38 3.84 2.56
CA ASP A 126 -18.32 5.18 3.15
C ASP A 126 -18.95 6.25 2.24
N GLY A 127 -19.76 7.13 2.83
CA GLY A 127 -20.50 8.15 2.09
C GLY A 127 -19.61 9.21 1.44
N THR A 128 -18.55 9.63 2.15
CA THR A 128 -17.60 10.64 1.66
C THR A 128 -16.80 10.09 0.50
N ARG A 129 -16.29 8.85 0.63
CA ARG A 129 -15.56 8.18 -0.46
C ARG A 129 -16.43 7.91 -1.67
N ARG A 130 -17.67 7.47 -1.46
CA ARG A 130 -18.62 7.30 -2.57
C ARG A 130 -18.89 8.61 -3.30
N ALA A 131 -19.04 9.71 -2.58
CA ALA A 131 -19.22 11.03 -3.16
C ALA A 131 -17.98 11.47 -3.97
N GLN A 132 -16.76 11.23 -3.45
CA GLN A 132 -15.51 11.51 -4.16
C GLN A 132 -15.40 10.70 -5.46
N VAL A 133 -15.63 9.38 -5.41
CA VAL A 133 -15.63 8.54 -6.62
C VAL A 133 -16.70 9.03 -7.61
N THR A 134 -17.90 9.37 -7.13
CA THR A 134 -18.96 9.90 -8.00
C THR A 134 -18.58 11.24 -8.65
N ALA A 135 -17.85 12.10 -7.94
CA ALA A 135 -17.34 13.35 -8.48
C ALA A 135 -16.31 13.09 -9.58
N LEU A 136 -15.34 12.21 -9.34
CA LEU A 136 -14.33 11.81 -10.34
C LEU A 136 -14.96 11.24 -11.62
N VAL A 137 -16.04 10.45 -11.49
CA VAL A 137 -16.78 9.91 -12.65
C VAL A 137 -17.42 11.00 -13.52
N ARG A 138 -17.73 12.17 -12.93
CA ARG A 138 -18.31 13.31 -13.65
C ARG A 138 -17.25 14.18 -14.32
N GLU A 139 -15.98 14.04 -13.94
CA GLU A 139 -14.90 14.75 -14.59
C GLU A 139 -14.77 14.27 -16.04
N PRO A 140 -14.40 15.16 -16.98
CA PRO A 140 -14.08 14.74 -18.33
C PRO A 140 -13.00 13.67 -18.30
N LEU A 141 -13.20 12.60 -19.07
CA LEU A 141 -12.15 11.58 -19.22
C LEU A 141 -10.90 12.27 -19.76
N PRO A 142 -9.73 12.08 -19.12
CA PRO A 142 -8.52 12.74 -19.55
C PRO A 142 -8.24 12.41 -21.02
N GLU A 143 -7.83 13.43 -21.77
CA GLU A 143 -7.18 13.19 -23.06
C GLU A 143 -5.87 12.46 -22.76
N GLN A 144 -5.92 11.13 -22.90
CA GLN A 144 -4.79 10.29 -22.55
C GLN A 144 -3.55 10.71 -23.37
N PRO A 145 -2.35 10.75 -22.74
CA PRO A 145 -1.13 11.16 -23.41
C PRO A 145 -0.86 10.29 -24.64
N ALA A 146 -0.07 10.81 -25.60
CA ALA A 146 0.23 10.11 -26.86
C ALA A 146 0.74 8.66 -26.71
N GLY A 147 1.28 8.31 -25.53
CA GLY A 147 1.68 6.95 -25.16
C GLY A 147 0.53 5.93 -25.14
N ASP A 148 -0.69 6.32 -24.78
CA ASP A 148 -1.85 5.42 -24.75
C ASP A 148 -2.47 5.22 -26.14
N ARG A 149 -2.08 6.07 -27.10
CA ARG A 149 -2.34 5.89 -28.53
C ARG A 149 -1.19 5.18 -29.25
N SER A 150 -0.20 4.69 -28.50
CA SER A 150 0.92 3.92 -29.03
C SER A 150 0.43 2.64 -29.73
N PRO A 151 1.08 2.21 -30.82
CA PRO A 151 0.76 0.92 -31.43
C PRO A 151 1.04 -0.27 -30.50
N TYR A 152 1.79 -0.05 -29.40
CA TYR A 152 2.08 -1.01 -28.33
C TYR A 152 1.15 -0.88 -27.11
N ALA A 153 0.16 0.01 -27.13
CA ALA A 153 -0.84 0.09 -26.07
C ALA A 153 -1.77 -1.12 -26.17
N SER A 154 -2.00 -1.80 -25.04
CA SER A 154 -2.75 -3.05 -24.99
C SER A 154 -4.25 -2.88 -25.16
N HIS A 155 -4.77 -1.69 -24.83
CA HIS A 155 -6.18 -1.34 -24.97
C HIS A 155 -6.32 0.02 -25.66
N PRO A 156 -7.45 0.26 -26.36
CA PRO A 156 -7.77 1.58 -26.87
C PRO A 156 -8.04 2.54 -25.69
N PRO A 157 -7.82 3.85 -25.86
CA PRO A 157 -8.16 4.83 -24.84
C PRO A 157 -9.61 4.72 -24.37
N THR A 158 -9.82 4.77 -23.05
CA THR A 158 -11.16 4.65 -22.45
C THR A 158 -12.12 5.71 -23.01
N ALA A 159 -11.64 6.93 -23.27
CA ALA A 159 -12.43 7.99 -23.90
C ALA A 159 -12.91 7.63 -25.32
N ASP A 160 -12.07 6.96 -26.11
CA ASP A 160 -12.43 6.55 -27.48
C ASP A 160 -13.45 5.41 -27.46
N ARG A 161 -13.32 4.47 -26.52
CA ARG A 161 -14.30 3.40 -26.28
C ARG A 161 -15.67 3.93 -25.84
N VAL A 162 -15.68 4.87 -24.90
CA VAL A 162 -16.91 5.55 -24.46
C VAL A 162 -17.56 6.29 -25.62
N ARG A 163 -16.79 7.03 -26.44
CA ARG A 163 -17.33 7.71 -27.63
C ARG A 163 -17.92 6.74 -28.64
N ALA A 164 -17.27 5.58 -28.85
CA ALA A 164 -17.77 4.54 -29.75
C ALA A 164 -19.08 3.92 -29.26
N LEU A 165 -19.26 3.78 -27.95
CA LEU A 165 -20.52 3.33 -27.36
C LEU A 165 -21.63 4.37 -27.47
N GLU A 166 -21.29 5.64 -27.30
CA GLU A 166 -22.26 6.76 -27.38
C GLU A 166 -22.69 7.09 -28.80
N SER A 167 -21.90 6.71 -29.82
CA SER A 167 -22.29 6.86 -31.22
C SER A 167 -23.22 5.76 -31.73
N LEU A 168 -23.46 4.71 -30.93
CA LEU A 168 -24.43 3.67 -31.28
C LEU A 168 -25.85 4.25 -31.29
N PRO A 169 -26.74 3.75 -32.17
CA PRO A 169 -28.14 4.14 -32.15
C PRO A 169 -28.75 3.92 -30.77
N GLY A 170 -29.51 4.91 -30.29
CA GLY A 170 -30.23 4.78 -29.02
C GLY A 170 -31.22 3.62 -29.08
N ASP A 171 -31.18 2.75 -28.08
CA ASP A 171 -32.06 1.58 -27.96
C ASP A 171 -33.22 1.80 -26.98
N GLY A 172 -33.44 3.06 -26.57
CA GLY A 172 -34.47 3.46 -25.62
C GLY A 172 -34.19 3.07 -24.17
N ARG A 173 -33.11 2.33 -23.87
CA ARG A 173 -32.75 1.97 -22.49
C ARG A 173 -31.90 3.06 -21.86
N ALA A 174 -32.42 3.68 -20.81
CA ALA A 174 -31.63 4.57 -19.98
C ALA A 174 -30.51 3.82 -19.25
N ALA A 175 -29.44 4.53 -18.89
CA ALA A 175 -28.39 3.98 -18.04
C ALA A 175 -29.01 3.45 -16.74
N THR A 176 -28.81 2.16 -16.46
CA THR A 176 -29.42 1.53 -15.29
C THR A 176 -28.65 1.93 -14.03
N ALA A 177 -29.36 2.47 -13.03
CA ALA A 177 -28.77 2.71 -11.72
C ALA A 177 -28.26 1.40 -11.10
N VAL A 178 -27.05 1.41 -10.55
CA VAL A 178 -26.48 0.23 -9.91
C VAL A 178 -27.27 -0.11 -8.66
N ARG A 179 -28.01 -1.24 -8.71
CA ARG A 179 -28.86 -1.70 -7.59
C ARG A 179 -28.15 -2.63 -6.61
N ARG A 180 -27.06 -3.27 -7.05
CA ARG A 180 -26.28 -4.25 -6.27
C ARG A 180 -24.79 -4.15 -6.62
N PRO A 181 -23.88 -4.46 -5.68
CA PRO A 181 -22.44 -4.50 -5.97
C PRO A 181 -22.12 -5.65 -6.94
N ALA A 182 -21.02 -5.52 -7.69
CA ALA A 182 -20.58 -6.55 -8.65
C ALA A 182 -20.24 -7.89 -7.97
N THR A 183 -19.85 -7.86 -6.69
CA THR A 183 -19.63 -9.05 -5.86
C THR A 183 -20.88 -9.92 -5.72
N ALA A 184 -22.08 -9.37 -5.94
CA ALA A 184 -23.32 -10.15 -5.95
C ALA A 184 -23.43 -11.13 -7.15
N LEU A 185 -22.55 -11.02 -8.14
CA LEU A 185 -22.42 -12.02 -9.23
C LEU A 185 -21.65 -13.27 -8.77
N LEU A 186 -20.93 -13.18 -7.65
CA LEU A 186 -20.15 -14.29 -7.11
C LEU A 186 -21.00 -15.11 -6.15
N ARG A 187 -20.86 -16.44 -6.20
CA ARG A 187 -21.61 -17.36 -5.33
C ARG A 187 -21.17 -17.27 -3.87
N THR A 188 -19.87 -17.16 -3.64
CA THR A 188 -19.23 -17.11 -2.32
C THR A 188 -18.09 -16.08 -2.33
N PRO A 189 -18.42 -14.77 -2.38
CA PRO A 189 -17.43 -13.71 -2.58
C PRO A 189 -16.36 -13.70 -1.48
N GLU A 190 -16.73 -13.96 -0.22
CA GLU A 190 -15.80 -13.94 0.91
C GLU A 190 -14.72 -15.02 0.77
N ARG A 191 -15.12 -16.24 0.40
CA ARG A 191 -14.19 -17.35 0.14
C ARG A 191 -13.31 -17.06 -1.07
N LEU A 192 -13.90 -16.54 -2.15
CA LEU A 192 -13.14 -16.22 -3.37
C LEU A 192 -12.08 -15.16 -3.10
N LEU A 193 -12.35 -14.16 -2.26
CA LEU A 193 -11.38 -13.13 -1.89
C LEU A 193 -10.26 -13.70 -1.00
N ALA A 194 -10.57 -14.62 -0.09
CA ALA A 194 -9.54 -15.34 0.68
C ALA A 194 -8.68 -16.23 -0.23
N ASP A 195 -9.29 -16.98 -1.15
CA ASP A 195 -8.58 -17.80 -2.14
C ASP A 195 -7.72 -16.93 -3.08
N LEU A 196 -8.21 -15.74 -3.45
CA LEU A 196 -7.46 -14.78 -4.26
C LEU A 196 -6.18 -14.34 -3.54
N GLU A 197 -6.26 -14.03 -2.24
CA GLU A 197 -5.06 -13.70 -1.44
C GLU A 197 -4.03 -14.83 -1.45
N GLN A 198 -4.47 -16.10 -1.33
CA GLN A 198 -3.56 -17.25 -1.42
C GLN A 198 -2.91 -17.39 -2.80
N ALA A 199 -3.63 -17.00 -3.86
CA ALA A 199 -3.16 -17.11 -5.23
C ALA A 199 -2.23 -15.96 -5.65
N THR A 200 -2.36 -14.77 -5.07
CA THR A 200 -1.66 -13.56 -5.53
C THR A 200 -0.62 -13.02 -4.56
N LEU A 201 -0.75 -13.27 -3.26
CA LEU A 201 0.22 -12.83 -2.28
C LEU A 201 1.40 -13.80 -2.21
N SER A 202 2.61 -13.26 -1.99
CA SER A 202 3.80 -14.08 -1.81
C SER A 202 3.73 -14.87 -0.50
N THR A 203 4.49 -15.97 -0.41
CA THR A 203 4.63 -16.73 0.84
C THR A 203 5.08 -15.86 2.01
N GLU A 204 5.96 -14.88 1.77
CA GLU A 204 6.37 -13.91 2.79
C GLU A 204 5.18 -13.07 3.26
N ALA A 205 4.39 -12.53 2.33
CA ALA A 205 3.21 -11.75 2.66
C ALA A 205 2.20 -12.57 3.49
N LEU A 206 1.93 -13.81 3.08
CA LEU A 206 1.00 -14.71 3.76
C LEU A 206 1.46 -15.12 5.17
N SER A 207 2.77 -15.06 5.46
CA SER A 207 3.30 -15.32 6.80
C SER A 207 3.10 -14.18 7.81
N ARG A 208 2.64 -13.01 7.34
CA ARG A 208 2.34 -11.85 8.20
C ARG A 208 1.14 -12.13 9.10
N ARG A 209 1.15 -11.52 10.29
CA ARG A 209 0.08 -11.69 11.28
C ARG A 209 -1.18 -10.95 10.84
N ARG A 210 -2.30 -11.65 10.75
CA ARG A 210 -3.63 -11.07 10.47
C ARG A 210 -4.16 -10.34 11.70
N VAL A 211 -4.69 -9.14 11.52
CA VAL A 211 -5.21 -8.29 12.61
C VAL A 211 -6.57 -7.71 12.23
N PRO A 212 -7.56 -7.65 13.14
CA PRO A 212 -8.83 -6.95 12.92
C PRO A 212 -8.63 -5.49 12.49
N TRP A 213 -9.48 -4.98 11.58
CA TRP A 213 -9.41 -3.60 11.10
C TRP A 213 -9.38 -2.54 12.21
N GLY A 214 -10.12 -2.77 13.32
CA GLY A 214 -10.15 -1.85 14.45
C GLY A 214 -8.84 -1.78 15.25
N GLU A 215 -8.03 -2.83 15.21
CA GLU A 215 -6.76 -2.91 15.95
C GLU A 215 -5.55 -2.63 15.06
N LEU A 216 -5.68 -2.86 13.75
CA LEU A 216 -4.59 -2.79 12.79
C LEU A 216 -3.80 -1.47 12.87
N PRO A 217 -4.43 -0.27 12.92
CA PRO A 217 -3.66 0.97 13.01
C PRO A 217 -2.89 1.09 14.32
N GLY A 218 -3.49 0.71 15.46
CA GLY A 218 -2.84 0.73 16.76
C GLY A 218 -1.64 -0.21 16.84
N GLN A 219 -1.80 -1.45 16.35
CA GLN A 219 -0.71 -2.43 16.30
C GLN A 219 0.39 -1.99 15.33
N ALA A 220 0.05 -1.48 14.13
CA ALA A 220 1.05 -1.02 13.17
C ALA A 220 1.89 0.15 13.71
N HIS A 221 1.25 1.12 14.38
CA HIS A 221 1.97 2.24 15.02
C HIS A 221 2.82 1.77 16.20
N ARG A 222 2.33 0.82 17.02
CA ARG A 222 3.12 0.22 18.11
C ARG A 222 4.43 -0.37 17.59
N GLU A 223 4.37 -1.25 16.59
CA GLU A 223 5.55 -1.89 16.01
C GLU A 223 6.49 -0.89 15.33
N THR A 224 5.93 0.12 14.67
CA THR A 224 6.70 1.20 14.04
C THR A 224 7.45 2.01 15.09
N TYR A 225 6.79 2.45 16.16
CA TYR A 225 7.44 3.22 17.22
C TYR A 225 8.45 2.39 18.01
N ALA A 226 8.18 1.11 18.27
CA ALA A 226 9.14 0.22 18.91
C ALA A 226 10.43 0.11 18.08
N ARG A 227 10.32 -0.08 16.75
CA ARG A 227 11.46 -0.13 15.83
C ARG A 227 12.22 1.19 15.77
N GLN A 228 11.51 2.31 15.72
CA GLN A 228 12.11 3.64 15.71
C GLN A 228 12.80 4.00 17.03
N ALA A 229 12.30 3.48 18.17
CA ALA A 229 12.90 3.67 19.49
C ALA A 229 14.10 2.73 19.73
N ALA A 230 14.25 1.64 18.95
CA ALA A 230 15.27 0.61 19.18
C ALA A 230 16.71 1.15 19.28
N PRO A 231 17.17 2.13 18.45
CA PRO A 231 18.52 2.68 18.60
C PRO A 231 18.75 3.37 19.95
N LEU A 232 17.73 4.04 20.49
CA LEU A 232 17.80 4.69 21.79
C LEU A 232 17.81 3.68 22.93
N LEU A 233 16.99 2.64 22.85
CA LEU A 233 16.99 1.54 23.81
C LEU A 233 18.34 0.80 23.82
N ALA A 234 18.94 0.60 22.65
CA ALA A 234 20.28 0.02 22.54
C ALA A 234 21.36 0.94 23.14
N ALA A 235 21.27 2.25 22.94
CA ALA A 235 22.18 3.22 23.56
C ALA A 235 22.07 3.22 25.09
N MET A 236 20.85 3.16 25.64
CA MET A 236 20.61 3.03 27.08
C MET A 236 21.18 1.73 27.63
N ALA A 237 20.97 0.61 26.94
CA ALA A 237 21.51 -0.69 27.34
C ALA A 237 23.04 -0.70 27.33
N GLY A 238 23.65 -0.07 26.32
CA GLY A 238 25.12 0.09 26.24
C GLY A 238 25.72 1.01 27.30
N LEU A 239 24.92 1.83 27.98
CA LEU A 239 25.36 2.67 29.10
C LEU A 239 25.18 2.01 30.46
N THR A 240 24.06 1.32 30.63
CA THR A 240 23.61 0.80 31.92
C THR A 240 23.99 -0.66 32.12
N GLY A 241 24.37 -1.35 31.04
CA GLY A 241 24.58 -2.80 31.04
C GLY A 241 23.28 -3.61 31.10
N THR A 242 22.11 -2.95 31.11
CA THR A 242 20.81 -3.60 31.25
C THR A 242 19.97 -3.45 29.98
N PRO A 243 19.46 -4.56 29.39
CA PRO A 243 18.57 -4.47 28.26
C PRO A 243 17.25 -3.80 28.65
N ALA A 244 16.82 -2.82 27.87
CA ALA A 244 15.56 -2.11 28.08
C ALA A 244 14.51 -2.59 27.07
N ALA A 245 13.37 -3.07 27.58
CA ALA A 245 12.20 -3.33 26.75
C ALA A 245 11.49 -2.00 26.42
N PRO A 246 10.98 -1.82 25.20
CA PRO A 246 10.25 -0.61 24.83
C PRO A 246 9.00 -0.43 25.71
N GLY A 247 8.71 0.82 26.09
CA GLY A 247 7.49 1.18 26.84
C GLY A 247 7.75 2.16 27.99
N ALA A 248 6.76 2.26 28.89
CA ALA A 248 6.75 3.25 29.98
C ALA A 248 7.98 3.16 30.91
N ALA A 249 8.41 1.95 31.26
CA ALA A 249 9.55 1.74 32.15
C ALA A 249 10.88 2.22 31.52
N ALA A 250 11.10 1.92 30.24
CA ALA A 250 12.26 2.42 29.52
C ALA A 250 12.23 3.95 29.38
N LEU A 251 11.06 4.54 29.14
CA LEU A 251 10.96 5.99 29.12
C LEU A 251 11.30 6.61 30.47
N HIS A 252 10.78 6.06 31.57
CA HIS A 252 11.10 6.56 32.91
C HIS A 252 12.61 6.50 33.17
N HIS A 253 13.23 5.34 32.91
CA HIS A 253 14.66 5.16 33.06
C HIS A 253 15.49 6.12 32.21
N LEU A 254 15.07 6.37 30.95
CA LEU A 254 15.71 7.35 30.09
C LEU A 254 15.67 8.75 30.71
N LEU A 255 14.53 9.17 31.24
CA LEU A 255 14.39 10.49 31.85
C LEU A 255 15.26 10.62 33.10
N ASP A 256 15.44 9.54 33.87
CA ASP A 256 16.36 9.54 35.02
C ASP A 256 17.82 9.71 34.56
N LEU A 257 18.23 9.03 33.48
CA LEU A 257 19.56 9.23 32.90
C LEU A 257 19.79 10.69 32.44
N LEU A 258 18.75 11.34 31.89
CA LEU A 258 18.84 12.74 31.47
C LEU A 258 18.93 13.68 32.67
N ASP A 259 18.22 13.40 33.76
CA ASP A 259 18.32 14.17 35.02
C ASP A 259 19.72 14.04 35.66
N HIS A 260 20.37 12.89 35.46
CA HIS A 260 21.76 12.67 35.85
C HIS A 260 22.79 13.28 34.91
N GLY A 261 22.37 14.01 33.88
CA GLY A 261 23.27 14.71 32.95
C GLY A 261 23.92 13.82 31.90
N LEU A 262 23.43 12.59 31.68
CA LEU A 262 24.01 11.61 30.75
C LEU A 262 23.56 11.81 29.29
N LEU A 263 23.02 12.99 28.96
CA LEU A 263 22.63 13.34 27.59
C LEU A 263 23.80 13.18 26.59
N PRO A 264 25.03 13.70 26.86
CA PRO A 264 26.14 13.57 25.92
C PRO A 264 26.52 12.11 25.67
N ASP A 265 26.51 11.29 26.72
CA ASP A 265 26.86 9.87 26.66
C ASP A 265 25.84 9.04 25.87
N LEU A 266 24.55 9.34 26.05
CA LEU A 266 23.45 8.74 25.28
C LEU A 266 23.56 9.13 23.81
N ALA A 267 23.70 10.42 23.53
CA ALA A 267 23.74 10.92 22.16
C ALA A 267 24.99 10.44 21.41
N ALA A 268 26.12 10.24 22.10
CA ALA A 268 27.33 9.71 21.50
C ALA A 268 27.15 8.30 20.90
N ARG A 269 26.19 7.51 21.43
CA ARG A 269 25.88 6.13 21.04
C ARG A 269 24.76 6.02 20.00
N LEU A 270 24.05 7.10 19.70
CA LEU A 270 23.02 7.10 18.67
C LEU A 270 23.64 7.08 17.26
N PRO A 271 22.95 6.50 16.26
CA PRO A 271 23.37 6.58 14.87
C PRO A 271 23.54 8.04 14.43
N ARG A 272 24.67 8.35 13.79
CA ARG A 272 24.98 9.71 13.29
C ARG A 272 24.75 9.80 11.80
N SER A 273 24.24 10.94 11.35
CA SER A 273 24.28 11.30 9.94
C SER A 273 25.73 11.61 9.51
N PRO A 274 26.06 11.53 8.20
CA PRO A 274 27.39 11.90 7.71
C PRO A 274 27.80 13.30 8.15
N GLN A 275 26.89 14.28 8.04
CA GLN A 275 27.12 15.66 8.47
C GLN A 275 27.40 15.79 9.97
N ALA A 276 26.73 14.98 10.79
CA ALA A 276 26.96 14.95 12.24
C ALA A 276 28.31 14.32 12.60
N ALA A 277 28.80 13.36 11.81
CA ALA A 277 30.09 12.72 12.03
C ALA A 277 31.26 13.68 11.77
N ASP A 278 31.12 14.57 10.77
CA ASP A 278 32.14 15.56 10.39
C ASP A 278 32.09 16.86 11.23
N SER A 279 31.08 16.99 12.10
CA SER A 279 30.86 18.18 12.91
C SER A 279 31.60 18.12 14.25
N SER A 280 32.01 19.28 14.76
CA SER A 280 32.65 19.42 16.08
C SER A 280 32.04 20.56 16.90
N GLY A 281 32.41 20.63 18.19
CA GLY A 281 32.06 21.75 19.06
C GLY A 281 30.56 21.94 19.25
N ARG A 282 30.04 23.12 18.88
CA ARG A 282 28.61 23.46 19.02
C ARG A 282 27.74 22.65 18.04
N ALA A 283 28.17 22.53 16.78
CA ALA A 283 27.41 21.84 15.75
C ALA A 283 27.18 20.36 16.10
N ALA A 284 28.21 19.68 16.60
CA ALA A 284 28.09 18.29 17.07
C ALA A 284 27.05 18.14 18.20
N ARG A 285 27.00 19.09 19.14
CA ARG A 285 26.02 19.11 20.24
C ARG A 285 24.59 19.31 19.73
N GLU A 286 24.39 20.21 18.75
CA GLU A 286 23.09 20.41 18.12
C GLU A 286 22.60 19.15 17.38
N PHE A 287 23.48 18.48 16.64
CA PHE A 287 23.16 17.22 15.96
C PHE A 287 22.81 16.11 16.95
N ALA A 288 23.60 15.96 18.02
CA ALA A 288 23.36 15.02 19.10
C ALA A 288 21.97 15.25 19.73
N ARG A 289 21.62 16.50 20.03
CA ARG A 289 20.31 16.86 20.58
C ARG A 289 19.17 16.53 19.62
N THR A 290 19.35 16.83 18.35
CA THR A 290 18.35 16.55 17.31
C THR A 290 18.12 15.05 17.14
N ALA A 291 19.20 14.25 17.15
CA ALA A 291 19.12 12.80 17.09
C ALA A 291 18.38 12.22 18.31
N LEU A 292 18.74 12.66 19.52
CA LEU A 292 18.07 12.23 20.75
C LEU A 292 16.60 12.64 20.77
N ARG A 293 16.28 13.88 20.37
CA ARG A 293 14.92 14.40 20.28
C ARG A 293 14.05 13.62 19.31
N SER A 294 14.63 13.22 18.18
CA SER A 294 13.98 12.39 17.17
C SER A 294 13.72 10.98 17.71
N ALA A 295 14.67 10.40 18.43
CA ALA A 295 14.55 9.04 18.98
C ALA A 295 13.66 8.96 20.25
N LEU A 296 13.61 10.02 21.06
CA LEU A 296 12.76 10.13 22.25
C LEU A 296 11.26 10.17 21.89
N ARG A 297 10.92 10.81 20.76
CA ARG A 297 9.52 10.98 20.35
C ARG A 297 8.78 9.64 20.13
N PRO A 298 9.30 8.67 19.36
CA PRO A 298 8.68 7.35 19.24
C PRO A 298 8.48 6.65 20.58
N LEU A 299 9.45 6.72 21.51
CA LEU A 299 9.32 6.09 22.82
C LEU A 299 8.22 6.74 23.68
N ALA A 300 8.09 8.07 23.62
CA ALA A 300 6.99 8.79 24.28
C ALA A 300 5.62 8.48 23.66
N LEU A 301 5.53 8.42 22.32
CA LEU A 301 4.29 8.05 21.62
C LEU A 301 3.90 6.60 21.86
N LEU A 302 4.87 5.68 21.93
CA LEU A 302 4.64 4.30 22.31
C LEU A 302 4.08 4.19 23.73
N THR A 303 4.66 4.93 24.68
CA THR A 303 4.16 5.00 26.07
C THR A 303 2.74 5.57 26.13
N ALA A 304 2.46 6.63 25.36
CA ALA A 304 1.12 7.20 25.27
C ALA A 304 0.10 6.23 24.66
N LEU A 305 0.52 5.41 23.70
CA LEU A 305 -0.29 4.35 23.10
C LEU A 305 -0.60 3.24 24.10
N GLU A 306 0.42 2.77 24.83
CA GLU A 306 0.30 1.72 25.85
C GLU A 306 -0.60 2.11 27.04
N THR A 307 -0.53 3.37 27.44
CA THR A 307 -1.36 3.92 28.52
C THR A 307 -2.76 4.32 28.05
N GLY A 308 -3.06 4.18 26.75
CA GLY A 308 -4.35 4.56 26.17
C GLY A 308 -4.60 6.06 26.06
N LEU A 309 -3.59 6.90 26.36
CA LEU A 309 -3.63 8.37 26.20
C LEU A 309 -3.73 8.78 24.73
N CYS A 310 -3.16 7.96 23.84
CA CYS A 310 -3.24 8.13 22.40
C CYS A 310 -3.75 6.85 21.75
N ARG A 311 -4.73 6.97 20.86
CA ARG A 311 -5.25 5.86 20.04
C ARG A 311 -5.13 6.18 18.56
N TRP A 312 -4.92 5.15 17.76
CA TRP A 312 -4.89 5.24 16.30
C TRP A 312 -6.06 4.42 15.77
N GLU A 313 -7.02 5.08 15.14
CA GLU A 313 -8.26 4.47 14.68
C GLU A 313 -8.35 4.55 13.17
N LEU A 314 -8.92 3.51 12.57
CA LEU A 314 -9.14 3.46 11.12
C LEU A 314 -10.22 4.46 10.75
N CYS A 315 -10.00 5.20 9.66
CA CYS A 315 -10.97 6.15 9.14
C CYS A 315 -11.09 6.02 7.62
N TRP A 316 -12.27 5.63 7.14
CA TRP A 316 -12.53 5.47 5.70
C TRP A 316 -12.81 6.81 5.01
N ALA A 317 -13.40 7.77 5.70
CA ALA A 317 -13.89 9.04 5.13
C ALA A 317 -12.79 10.09 4.88
N GLY A 318 -11.60 9.94 5.47
CA GLY A 318 -10.56 10.96 5.51
C GLY A 318 -9.15 10.37 5.45
N PRO A 319 -8.18 10.94 6.18
CA PRO A 319 -6.90 10.30 6.40
C PRO A 319 -7.12 8.85 6.89
N PRO A 320 -6.43 7.85 6.32
CA PRO A 320 -6.68 6.43 6.58
C PRO A 320 -6.65 6.05 8.06
N VAL A 321 -5.82 6.76 8.82
CA VAL A 321 -5.73 6.63 10.26
C VAL A 321 -5.93 7.98 10.91
N ARG A 322 -6.77 8.02 11.93
CA ARG A 322 -6.98 9.19 12.79
C ARG A 322 -6.32 8.95 14.14
N GLN A 323 -5.55 9.93 14.59
CA GLN A 323 -5.07 9.98 15.95
C GLN A 323 -6.18 10.54 16.86
N SER A 324 -6.51 9.82 17.92
CA SER A 324 -7.37 10.28 19.01
C SER A 324 -6.51 10.47 20.24
N ALA A 325 -6.30 11.72 20.64
CA ALA A 325 -5.58 12.10 21.84
C ALA A 325 -6.15 13.43 22.37
N PRO A 326 -6.04 13.72 23.67
CA PRO A 326 -6.42 15.02 24.19
C PRO A 326 -5.61 16.16 23.56
N ALA A 327 -6.25 17.30 23.28
CA ALA A 327 -5.60 18.46 22.65
C ALA A 327 -4.35 18.93 23.42
N TRP A 328 -4.44 18.99 24.75
CA TRP A 328 -3.32 19.33 25.63
C TRP A 328 -2.12 18.38 25.44
N PHE A 329 -2.36 17.09 25.17
CA PHE A 329 -1.27 16.14 24.94
C PHE A 329 -0.54 16.48 23.64
N THR A 330 -1.29 16.69 22.56
CA THR A 330 -0.71 17.01 21.25
C THR A 330 0.01 18.36 21.22
N GLU A 331 -0.49 19.35 21.95
CA GLU A 331 0.07 20.71 22.01
C GLU A 331 1.33 20.78 22.89
N ASP A 332 1.33 20.08 24.03
CA ASP A 332 2.42 20.17 25.01
C ASP A 332 3.55 19.17 24.74
N LEU A 333 3.28 18.05 24.06
CA LEU A 333 4.27 17.01 23.77
C LEU A 333 5.53 17.56 23.08
N PRO A 334 5.45 18.42 22.04
CA PRO A 334 6.64 18.97 21.40
C PRO A 334 7.54 19.73 22.39
N LYS A 335 6.95 20.62 23.20
CA LYS A 335 7.67 21.44 24.19
C LYS A 335 8.28 20.58 25.30
N ALA A 336 7.55 19.59 25.78
CA ALA A 336 8.02 18.67 26.81
C ALA A 336 9.22 17.83 26.33
N LEU A 337 9.17 17.37 25.07
CA LEU A 337 10.29 16.66 24.46
C LEU A 337 11.50 17.58 24.21
N ASP A 338 11.29 18.84 23.83
CA ASP A 338 12.37 19.82 23.65
C ASP A 338 13.06 20.16 24.98
N GLY A 339 12.28 20.32 26.05
CA GLY A 339 12.79 20.52 27.41
C GLY A 339 13.61 19.33 27.91
N ALA A 340 13.15 18.10 27.63
CA ALA A 340 13.85 16.89 28.06
C ALA A 340 15.26 16.75 27.45
N VAL A 341 15.50 17.32 26.26
CA VAL A 341 16.81 17.27 25.59
C VAL A 341 17.60 18.58 25.71
N ALA A 342 17.14 19.55 26.49
CA ALA A 342 17.83 20.82 26.70
C ALA A 342 19.10 20.67 27.58
N GLU A 343 19.90 21.73 27.64
CA GLU A 343 21.04 21.86 28.58
C GLU A 343 20.78 23.06 29.52
N PRO A 344 20.50 22.87 30.82
CA PRO A 344 20.24 21.59 31.50
C PRO A 344 18.93 20.93 31.07
N ALA A 345 18.82 19.61 31.22
CA ALA A 345 17.62 18.86 30.86
C ALA A 345 16.45 19.17 31.82
N VAL A 346 15.25 19.30 31.27
CA VAL A 346 14.01 19.55 32.02
C VAL A 346 12.99 18.47 31.65
N THR A 347 12.97 17.39 32.42
CA THR A 347 12.23 16.14 32.14
C THR A 347 10.86 16.07 32.84
N ALA A 348 10.65 16.83 33.92
CA ALA A 348 9.42 16.84 34.71
C ALA A 348 8.14 17.11 33.89
N PRO A 349 8.13 18.03 32.89
CA PRO A 349 6.96 18.24 32.04
C PRO A 349 6.57 16.98 31.26
N LEU A 350 7.54 16.24 30.70
CA LEU A 350 7.27 15.04 29.93
C LEU A 350 6.75 13.89 30.80
N ARG A 351 7.30 13.73 32.01
CA ARG A 351 6.78 12.76 33.00
C ARG A 351 5.32 13.07 33.34
N THR A 352 5.04 14.33 33.67
CA THR A 352 3.70 14.79 34.06
C THR A 352 2.69 14.57 32.93
N LEU A 353 3.09 14.87 31.70
CA LEU A 353 2.24 14.75 30.51
C LEU A 353 1.74 13.31 30.32
N LEU A 354 2.62 12.32 30.51
CA LEU A 354 2.31 10.91 30.30
C LEU A 354 1.59 10.27 31.49
N LEU A 355 1.89 10.71 32.72
CA LEU A 355 1.18 10.25 33.92
C LEU A 355 -0.27 10.74 33.96
N ARG A 356 -0.55 11.96 33.48
CA ARG A 356 -1.91 12.53 33.42
C ARG A 356 -2.87 11.67 32.58
N GLY A 357 -2.35 10.91 31.62
CA GLY A 357 -3.12 9.98 30.81
C GLY A 357 -3.47 8.65 31.48
N GLY A 358 -2.62 8.15 32.39
CA GLY A 358 -2.77 6.83 33.01
C GLY A 358 -3.84 6.74 34.11
N ALA A 359 -4.42 7.87 34.54
CA ALA A 359 -5.36 7.93 35.66
C ALA A 359 -6.83 7.64 35.29
N ARG A 360 -7.15 7.20 34.06
CA ARG A 360 -8.52 6.79 33.68
C ARG A 360 -8.55 5.32 33.23
N GLY A 361 -8.88 4.45 34.18
CA GLY A 361 -9.40 3.10 33.92
C GLY A 361 -10.78 3.13 33.22
N PRO A 362 -11.27 1.96 32.76
CA PRO A 362 -12.20 1.86 31.64
C PRO A 362 -13.58 2.40 32.04
N SER A 363 -14.04 3.43 31.34
CA SER A 363 -15.45 3.82 31.37
C SER A 363 -15.96 4.05 29.95
N ASP A 364 -16.96 3.22 29.67
CA ASP A 364 -18.08 3.39 28.76
C ASP A 364 -17.81 3.32 27.26
N GLY A 365 -17.90 2.08 26.80
CA GLY A 365 -18.22 1.77 25.43
C GLY A 365 -19.51 2.44 25.01
N THR A 366 -19.41 3.28 23.99
CA THR A 366 -20.42 3.36 22.94
C THR A 366 -19.67 3.62 21.64
N GLY A 367 -18.88 2.63 21.21
CA GLY A 367 -18.64 2.48 19.78
C GLY A 367 -20.01 2.19 19.14
N PRO A 368 -20.32 2.77 17.96
CA PRO A 368 -21.54 2.39 17.26
C PRO A 368 -21.49 0.88 17.07
N ALA A 369 -22.56 0.19 17.50
CA ALA A 369 -22.72 -1.23 17.28
C ALA A 369 -22.38 -1.54 15.80
N PRO A 370 -21.70 -2.65 15.49
CA PRO A 370 -21.68 -3.12 14.12
C PRO A 370 -23.15 -3.24 13.73
N HIS A 371 -23.58 -2.47 12.72
CA HIS A 371 -24.85 -2.70 12.10
C HIS A 371 -24.78 -4.14 11.57
N THR A 372 -25.28 -5.06 12.38
CA THR A 372 -25.65 -6.39 11.94
C THR A 372 -26.62 -6.11 10.81
N LEU A 373 -26.19 -6.37 9.57
CA LEU A 373 -27.06 -6.33 8.42
C LEU A 373 -28.25 -7.22 8.78
N ALA A 374 -29.38 -6.57 9.09
CA ALA A 374 -30.62 -7.25 9.37
C ALA A 374 -30.89 -8.13 8.16
N ARG A 375 -30.85 -9.43 8.39
CA ARG A 375 -31.25 -10.46 7.44
C ARG A 375 -32.67 -10.07 6.97
N PRO A 376 -32.91 -9.84 5.67
CA PRO A 376 -34.26 -9.53 5.21
C PRO A 376 -35.17 -10.72 5.54
N PRO A 377 -36.46 -10.50 5.86
CA PRO A 377 -37.39 -11.57 6.14
C PRO A 377 -37.44 -12.52 4.95
N HIS A 378 -37.38 -13.82 5.25
CA HIS A 378 -37.56 -14.88 4.26
C HIS A 378 -38.84 -14.61 3.44
N PRO A 379 -38.79 -14.68 2.09
CA PRO A 379 -40.02 -14.71 1.31
C PRO A 379 -40.80 -15.99 1.68
N PRO A 380 -42.15 -15.95 1.68
CA PRO A 380 -42.94 -17.15 1.94
C PRO A 380 -42.57 -18.25 0.94
N ALA A 381 -42.48 -19.48 1.45
CA ALA A 381 -42.13 -20.67 0.70
C ALA A 381 -42.91 -20.74 -0.63
N ARG A 382 -42.19 -20.69 -1.74
CA ARG A 382 -42.77 -20.97 -3.06
C ARG A 382 -43.17 -22.45 -3.08
N ARG A 383 -44.45 -22.69 -3.42
CA ARG A 383 -44.98 -24.02 -3.75
C ARG A 383 -44.05 -24.74 -4.75
N PRO A 384 -43.85 -26.06 -4.61
CA PRO A 384 -43.05 -26.83 -5.56
C PRO A 384 -43.68 -26.74 -6.96
N LEU A 385 -42.89 -26.23 -7.91
CA LEU A 385 -43.18 -26.34 -9.34
C LEU A 385 -43.02 -27.83 -9.74
N ALA A 386 -44.04 -28.36 -10.41
CA ALA A 386 -44.01 -29.69 -11.01
C ALA A 386 -42.84 -29.82 -11.99
N PRO A 387 -42.22 -31.01 -12.12
CA PRO A 387 -41.11 -31.22 -13.03
C PRO A 387 -41.56 -31.03 -14.48
N LEU A 388 -40.96 -30.06 -15.17
CA LEU A 388 -41.05 -29.92 -16.61
C LEU A 388 -40.24 -31.03 -17.26
N SER A 389 -40.91 -31.90 -18.02
CA SER A 389 -40.27 -32.90 -18.88
C SER A 389 -39.36 -32.23 -19.92
N PRO A 390 -38.18 -32.79 -20.21
CA PRO A 390 -37.31 -32.27 -21.26
C PRO A 390 -37.93 -32.50 -22.65
N PRO A 391 -37.74 -31.56 -23.61
CA PRO A 391 -38.19 -31.76 -24.97
C PRO A 391 -37.38 -32.87 -25.65
N ALA A 392 -38.10 -33.80 -26.28
CA ALA A 392 -37.54 -34.83 -27.15
C ALA A 392 -36.93 -34.20 -28.40
N PHE A 393 -35.63 -34.40 -28.61
CA PHE A 393 -34.98 -34.14 -29.89
C PHE A 393 -35.01 -35.42 -30.74
N PRO A 394 -35.44 -35.37 -32.01
CA PRO A 394 -35.45 -36.52 -32.89
C PRO A 394 -34.02 -36.87 -33.34
N GLY A 395 -33.75 -38.18 -33.36
CA GLY A 395 -32.44 -38.76 -33.63
C GLY A 395 -31.91 -38.55 -35.05
N GLY A 396 -30.59 -38.68 -35.16
CA GLY A 396 -29.80 -38.74 -36.39
C GLY A 396 -28.35 -39.13 -36.04
N PRO A 397 -27.62 -39.77 -36.95
CA PRO A 397 -27.21 -41.17 -36.77
C PRO A 397 -25.77 -41.38 -36.30
N ASP A 398 -25.55 -42.60 -35.78
CA ASP A 398 -24.28 -43.22 -35.43
C ASP A 398 -23.21 -43.09 -36.52
N HIS A 399 -22.01 -42.67 -36.13
CA HIS A 399 -20.78 -43.12 -36.77
C HIS A 399 -19.67 -43.38 -35.75
N PRO A 400 -18.83 -44.40 -36.00
CA PRO A 400 -18.08 -45.09 -34.96
C PRO A 400 -16.75 -44.39 -34.64
N LYS A 401 -16.31 -44.64 -33.41
CA LYS A 401 -14.95 -44.38 -32.93
C LYS A 401 -13.96 -45.25 -33.70
N ASP A 402 -12.81 -44.68 -34.03
CA ASP A 402 -11.53 -45.38 -33.96
C ASP A 402 -10.35 -44.39 -33.76
N PRO A 403 -9.21 -44.85 -33.22
CA PRO A 403 -8.23 -44.01 -32.53
C PRO A 403 -6.94 -43.79 -33.34
N VAL A 404 -6.29 -42.63 -33.12
CA VAL A 404 -4.81 -42.44 -33.11
C VAL A 404 -4.48 -41.34 -32.12
#